data_AF-A0A922N369-F1
#
_entry.id   AF-A0A922N369-F1
#
_cell.length_a   1.000
_cell.length_b   1.000
_cell.length_c   1.000
_cell.angle_alpha   90.00
_cell.angle_beta   90.00
_cell.angle_gamma   90.00
#
_symmetry.space_group_name_H-M   'P 1'
#
loop_
_entity.id
_entity.type
_entity.pdbx_description
1 polymer ?
#
loop_
_entity_poly.entity_id
_entity_poly.type
_entity_poly.pdbx_seq_one_letter_code
_entity_poly.pdbx_strand_id
1 'polypeptide(L)'
;MDHLSRIHQLTEILPLKDAKRKRADNDIQASIARIKEVGERIRSQRLTNASESEIDPLITRELFVNWLAADSLPFSLCKSRAFRTFLQYISPATNDLLPESDTTIRQDMLSCYMQLKSETKQRLQSALSPIHITYDLWTSSNRLGLMGVVAYFVDEDGVLRNLTIALREIEGSHSGENMAKILWDVLSEYQILTKLGYFTMDNASNNDAMLLALECRLQEEGIEWDSTNHRLRCNGHIIQLAVGAFLFGRHPNLSDSDDLTREDIAQWRQLGPLGKLHNIVVWVQRSPQRMQAFKKDSGGKHRCQ
;
A
#
# COMPACT_ATOMS: atom_id res chain seq x y z
N MET A 1 -0.41 -21.16 -27.37
CA MET A 1 -0.84 -22.27 -26.50
C MET A 1 -0.35 -21.95 -25.10
N ASP A 2 -1.28 -21.78 -24.18
CA ASP A 2 -1.09 -20.99 -22.95
C ASP A 2 -0.36 -21.79 -21.86
N HIS A 3 0.82 -21.31 -21.47
CA HIS A 3 1.65 -21.87 -20.39
C HIS A 3 0.83 -22.06 -19.10
N LEU A 4 -0.11 -21.14 -18.85
CA LEU A 4 -0.95 -21.10 -17.67
C LEU A 4 -1.91 -22.30 -17.60
N SER A 5 -2.48 -22.70 -18.75
CA SER A 5 -3.34 -23.88 -18.83
C SER A 5 -2.60 -25.20 -18.62
N ARG A 6 -1.34 -25.30 -19.07
CA ARG A 6 -0.56 -26.54 -19.03
C ARG A 6 0.08 -26.82 -17.67
N ILE A 7 0.57 -25.79 -16.99
CA ILE A 7 1.32 -25.94 -15.74
C ILE A 7 0.42 -25.70 -14.53
N HIS A 8 -0.51 -24.75 -14.61
CA HIS A 8 -1.29 -24.29 -13.47
C HIS A 8 -2.77 -24.71 -13.51
N GLN A 9 -3.21 -25.44 -14.55
CA GLN A 9 -4.62 -25.85 -14.76
C GLN A 9 -5.62 -24.68 -14.78
N LEU A 10 -5.16 -23.47 -15.08
CA LEU A 10 -6.00 -22.27 -15.17
C LEU A 10 -6.45 -22.08 -16.63
N THR A 11 -7.75 -22.23 -16.89
CA THR A 11 -8.31 -22.16 -18.26
C THR A 11 -8.76 -20.74 -18.67
N GLU A 12 -9.11 -19.88 -17.72
CA GLU A 12 -9.44 -18.47 -17.97
C GLU A 12 -8.93 -17.60 -16.80
N ILE A 13 -8.09 -16.60 -17.10
CA ILE A 13 -7.65 -15.60 -16.12
C ILE A 13 -8.35 -14.29 -16.45
N LEU A 14 -9.19 -13.81 -15.53
CA LEU A 14 -9.88 -12.54 -15.69
C LEU A 14 -8.92 -11.38 -15.41
N PRO A 15 -8.60 -10.51 -16.40
CA PRO A 15 -7.69 -9.39 -16.21
C PRO A 15 -8.29 -8.32 -15.30
N LEU A 16 -7.42 -7.55 -14.64
CA LEU A 16 -7.76 -6.35 -13.86
C LEU A 16 -8.38 -5.27 -14.77
N LYS A 17 -9.69 -5.33 -15.05
CA LYS A 17 -10.42 -4.24 -15.71
C LYS A 17 -10.76 -3.13 -14.71
N ASP A 18 -10.35 -1.90 -15.01
CA ASP A 18 -10.69 -0.62 -14.35
C ASP A 18 -10.99 -0.72 -12.85
N ALA A 19 -9.99 -1.17 -12.11
CA ALA A 19 -10.17 -1.71 -10.77
C ALA A 19 -10.26 -0.64 -9.67
N LYS A 20 -9.63 0.55 -9.76
CA LYS A 20 -9.49 1.40 -8.57
C LYS A 20 -10.81 1.98 -8.04
N ARG A 21 -11.72 2.44 -8.90
CA ARG A 21 -13.02 3.01 -8.50
C ARG A 21 -14.06 1.92 -8.24
N LYS A 22 -14.12 0.91 -9.12
CA LYS A 22 -14.98 -0.26 -8.96
C LYS A 22 -14.61 -1.11 -7.74
N ARG A 23 -13.35 -1.15 -7.31
CA ARG A 23 -12.91 -1.94 -6.14
C ARG A 23 -13.33 -1.30 -4.83
N ALA A 24 -13.22 0.02 -4.69
CA ALA A 24 -13.77 0.72 -3.53
C ALA A 24 -15.30 0.54 -3.46
N ASP A 25 -16.00 0.71 -4.59
CA ASP A 25 -17.45 0.49 -4.65
C ASP A 25 -17.83 -0.98 -4.38
N ASN A 26 -17.09 -1.95 -4.94
CA ASN A 26 -17.33 -3.37 -4.71
C ASN A 26 -16.97 -3.83 -3.30
N ASP A 27 -15.92 -3.29 -2.68
CA ASP A 27 -15.54 -3.59 -1.30
C ASP A 27 -16.56 -2.97 -0.33
N ILE A 28 -17.07 -1.76 -0.62
CA ILE A 28 -18.19 -1.15 0.10
C ILE A 28 -19.46 -2.01 -0.07
N GLN A 29 -19.81 -2.43 -1.29
CA GLN A 29 -20.99 -3.27 -1.52
C GLN A 29 -20.84 -4.67 -0.92
N ALA A 30 -19.66 -5.28 -0.95
CA ALA A 30 -19.38 -6.57 -0.33
C ALA A 30 -19.37 -6.47 1.20
N SER A 31 -18.86 -5.38 1.78
CA SER A 31 -19.01 -5.10 3.20
C SER A 31 -20.48 -4.86 3.55
N ILE A 32 -21.23 -4.03 2.81
CA ILE A 32 -22.68 -3.84 3.00
C ILE A 32 -23.43 -5.18 2.91
N ALA A 33 -23.10 -6.05 1.96
CA ALA A 33 -23.73 -7.37 1.81
C ALA A 33 -23.43 -8.29 3.01
N ARG A 34 -22.16 -8.38 3.43
CA ARG A 34 -21.77 -9.13 4.65
C ARG A 34 -22.45 -8.58 5.89
N ILE A 35 -22.56 -7.25 6.00
CA ILE A 35 -23.19 -6.57 7.13
C ILE A 35 -24.71 -6.83 7.14
N LYS A 36 -25.37 -6.82 5.98
CA LYS A 36 -26.77 -7.22 5.86
C LYS A 36 -26.97 -8.68 6.30
N GLU A 37 -26.09 -9.58 5.90
CA GLU A 37 -26.17 -10.99 6.28
C GLU A 37 -25.94 -11.20 7.79
N VAL A 38 -25.01 -10.47 8.40
CA VAL A 38 -24.80 -10.47 9.85
C VAL A 38 -26.00 -9.86 10.59
N GLY A 39 -26.53 -8.73 10.10
CA GLY A 39 -27.73 -8.10 10.65
C GLY A 39 -28.96 -8.99 10.55
N GLU A 40 -29.13 -9.70 9.43
CA GLU A 40 -30.19 -10.70 9.23
C GLU A 40 -30.00 -11.91 10.16
N ARG A 41 -28.77 -12.40 10.36
CA ARG A 41 -28.50 -13.45 11.36
C ARG A 41 -28.85 -13.00 12.77
N ILE A 42 -28.45 -11.80 13.18
CA ILE A 42 -28.78 -11.25 14.50
C ILE A 42 -30.30 -11.05 14.65
N ARG A 43 -30.98 -10.59 13.61
CA ARG A 43 -32.45 -10.42 13.56
C ARG A 43 -33.18 -11.75 13.61
N SER A 44 -32.66 -12.79 12.95
CA SER A 44 -33.22 -14.15 12.98
C SER A 44 -33.09 -14.83 14.34
N GLN A 45 -32.07 -14.46 15.13
CA GLN A 45 -31.84 -14.97 16.48
C GLN A 45 -32.67 -14.24 17.54
N ARG A 46 -33.23 -13.06 17.24
CA ARG A 46 -34.16 -12.33 18.11
C ARG A 46 -35.60 -12.61 17.65
N LEU A 47 -36.27 -13.53 18.34
CA LEU A 47 -37.71 -13.70 18.21
C LEU A 47 -38.43 -12.36 18.51
N THR A 48 -39.27 -11.93 17.57
CA THR A 48 -40.37 -10.92 17.66
C THR A 48 -40.12 -9.46 17.24
N ASN A 49 -40.95 -9.01 16.30
CA ASN A 49 -41.62 -7.69 16.18
C ASN A 49 -40.79 -6.39 16.28
N ALA A 50 -39.84 -6.16 15.37
CA ALA A 50 -39.26 -4.83 15.16
C ALA A 50 -39.69 -4.26 13.80
N SER A 51 -40.39 -3.11 13.83
CA SER A 51 -40.81 -2.31 12.68
C SER A 51 -39.63 -1.93 11.78
N GLU A 52 -39.88 -1.80 10.48
CA GLU A 52 -38.90 -1.52 9.40
C GLU A 52 -38.07 -0.22 9.53
N SER A 53 -38.13 0.53 10.65
CA SER A 53 -37.55 1.88 10.78
C SER A 53 -36.44 2.05 11.82
N GLU A 54 -35.91 1.00 12.41
CA GLU A 54 -34.88 1.13 13.46
C GLU A 54 -33.46 1.07 12.87
N ILE A 55 -32.68 2.14 13.05
CA ILE A 55 -31.27 2.21 12.61
C ILE A 55 -30.44 1.29 13.50
N ASP A 56 -29.78 0.30 12.89
CA ASP A 56 -28.93 -0.64 13.64
C ASP A 56 -27.64 0.05 14.14
N PRO A 57 -27.37 0.07 15.45
CA PRO A 57 -26.17 0.68 16.03
C PRO A 57 -24.86 0.03 15.58
N LEU A 58 -24.84 -1.29 15.36
CA LEU A 58 -23.63 -2.01 14.94
C LEU A 58 -23.28 -1.66 13.49
N ILE A 59 -24.28 -1.69 12.61
CA ILE A 59 -24.14 -1.29 11.20
C ILE A 59 -23.66 0.16 11.11
N THR A 60 -24.24 1.05 11.92
CA THR A 60 -23.84 2.47 11.95
C THR A 60 -22.39 2.65 12.36
N ARG A 61 -21.91 1.95 13.38
CA ARG A 61 -20.51 2.02 13.85
C ARG A 61 -19.54 1.49 12.80
N GLU A 62 -19.87 0.37 12.17
CA GLU A 62 -19.01 -0.21 11.13
C GLU A 62 -18.91 0.70 9.91
N LEU A 63 -20.03 1.24 9.42
CA LEU A 63 -20.04 2.21 8.32
C LEU A 63 -19.25 3.47 8.68
N PHE A 64 -19.35 3.94 9.92
CA PHE A 64 -18.57 5.09 10.38
C PHE A 64 -17.06 4.79 10.37
N VAL A 65 -16.63 3.64 10.92
CA VAL A 65 -15.22 3.22 10.88
C VAL A 65 -14.71 3.06 9.45
N ASN A 66 -15.50 2.46 8.57
CA ASN A 66 -15.15 2.30 7.16
C ASN A 66 -15.00 3.65 6.46
N TRP A 67 -15.89 4.60 6.76
CA TRP A 67 -15.77 5.97 6.25
C TRP A 67 -14.48 6.65 6.73
N LEU A 68 -14.17 6.55 8.03
CA LEU A 68 -12.94 7.11 8.57
C LEU A 68 -11.70 6.53 7.88
N ALA A 69 -11.68 5.22 7.62
CA ALA A 69 -10.58 4.56 6.92
C ALA A 69 -10.47 5.00 5.46
N ALA A 70 -11.59 5.02 4.72
CA ALA A 70 -11.62 5.35 3.31
C ALA A 70 -11.14 6.78 3.03
N ASP A 71 -11.56 7.73 3.87
CA ASP A 71 -11.29 9.15 3.68
C ASP A 71 -10.12 9.65 4.55
N SER A 72 -9.43 8.76 5.27
CA SER A 72 -8.33 9.09 6.19
C SER A 72 -8.70 10.17 7.22
N LEU A 73 -9.93 10.07 7.75
CA LEU A 73 -10.48 11.06 8.69
C LEU A 73 -10.02 10.78 10.13
N PRO A 74 -9.89 11.83 10.96
CA PRO A 74 -9.46 11.67 12.35
C PRO A 74 -10.54 10.96 13.19
N PHE A 75 -10.10 10.08 14.10
CA PHE A 75 -11.01 9.42 15.06
C PHE A 75 -11.80 10.39 15.92
N SER A 76 -11.26 11.59 16.18
CA SER A 76 -11.93 12.65 16.92
C SER A 76 -13.17 13.21 16.22
N LEU A 77 -13.43 12.86 14.95
CA LEU A 77 -14.67 13.23 14.25
C LEU A 77 -15.91 12.75 15.01
N CYS A 78 -15.83 11.61 15.71
CA CYS A 78 -16.92 11.13 16.57
C CYS A 78 -17.27 12.08 17.72
N LYS A 79 -16.37 13.00 18.09
CA LYS A 79 -16.57 14.01 19.15
C LYS A 79 -17.02 15.37 18.60
N SER A 80 -17.00 15.56 17.28
CA SER A 80 -17.32 16.85 16.68
C SER A 80 -18.77 17.23 16.95
N ARG A 81 -18.97 18.36 17.65
CA ARG A 81 -20.30 18.87 17.97
C ARG A 81 -21.11 19.16 16.71
N ALA A 82 -20.49 19.79 15.71
CA ALA A 82 -21.16 20.11 14.44
C ALA A 82 -21.62 18.83 13.70
N PHE A 83 -20.77 17.81 13.69
CA PHE A 83 -21.11 16.51 13.09
C PHE A 83 -22.25 15.81 13.84
N ARG A 84 -22.20 15.79 15.19
CA ARG A 84 -23.26 15.22 16.02
C ARG A 84 -24.59 15.95 15.84
N THR A 85 -24.59 17.29 15.77
CA THR A 85 -25.79 18.08 15.48
C THR A 85 -26.37 17.74 14.10
N PHE A 86 -25.52 17.55 13.09
CA PHE A 86 -25.97 17.12 11.76
C PHE A 86 -26.60 15.72 11.78
N LEU A 87 -25.99 14.75 12.48
CA LEU A 87 -26.57 13.41 12.63
C LEU A 87 -27.92 13.44 13.36
N GLN A 88 -28.01 14.19 14.46
CA GLN A 88 -29.26 14.37 15.22
C GLN A 88 -30.39 14.96 14.38
N TYR A 89 -30.07 15.87 13.45
CA TYR A 89 -31.06 16.41 12.50
C TYR A 89 -31.59 15.33 11.54
N ILE A 90 -30.72 14.45 11.04
CA ILE A 90 -31.11 13.36 10.13
C ILE A 90 -31.96 12.33 10.85
N SER A 91 -31.55 11.93 12.05
CA SER A 91 -32.32 11.03 12.90
C SER A 91 -32.04 11.33 14.37
N PRO A 92 -33.05 11.78 15.15
CA PRO A 92 -32.88 12.12 16.56
C PRO A 92 -32.33 10.99 17.43
N ALA A 93 -32.54 9.74 17.03
CA ALA A 93 -32.04 8.55 17.72
C ALA A 93 -30.53 8.30 17.50
N THR A 94 -29.84 9.09 16.66
CA THR A 94 -28.45 8.82 16.26
C THR A 94 -27.39 9.25 17.26
N ASN A 95 -27.73 10.09 18.24
CA ASN A 95 -26.73 10.63 19.16
C ASN A 95 -26.03 9.54 19.99
N ASP A 96 -26.78 8.47 20.30
CA ASP A 96 -26.30 7.35 21.12
C ASP A 96 -25.68 6.22 20.27
N LEU A 97 -25.74 6.32 18.93
CA LEU A 97 -25.24 5.27 18.03
C LEU A 97 -23.71 5.31 17.86
N LEU A 98 -23.10 6.49 17.97
CA LEU A 98 -21.66 6.65 17.83
C LEU A 98 -20.97 6.87 19.20
N PRO A 99 -19.90 6.11 19.50
CA PRO A 99 -19.08 6.35 20.68
C PRO A 99 -18.64 7.80 20.83
N GLU A 100 -18.65 8.32 22.05
CA GLU A 100 -18.08 9.62 22.38
C GLU A 100 -16.56 9.58 22.56
N SER A 101 -15.96 8.39 22.50
CA SER A 101 -14.54 8.16 22.68
C SER A 101 -13.88 7.78 21.35
N ASP A 102 -12.86 8.55 20.97
CA ASP A 102 -11.97 8.23 19.86
C ASP A 102 -11.16 6.96 20.12
N THR A 103 -10.85 6.65 21.39
CA THR A 103 -10.24 5.38 21.78
C THR A 103 -11.14 4.19 21.43
N THR A 104 -12.46 4.31 21.63
CA THR A 104 -13.40 3.25 21.25
C THR A 104 -13.48 3.10 19.73
N ILE A 105 -13.53 4.21 18.99
CA ILE A 105 -13.47 4.17 17.52
C ILE A 105 -12.18 3.52 17.01
N ARG A 106 -11.04 3.82 17.66
CA ARG A 106 -9.76 3.18 17.34
C ARG A 106 -9.81 1.66 17.58
N GLN A 107 -10.41 1.21 18.68
CA GLN A 107 -10.58 -0.21 18.97
C GLN A 107 -11.51 -0.91 17.97
N ASP A 108 -12.60 -0.25 17.57
CA ASP A 108 -13.51 -0.75 16.52
C ASP A 108 -12.76 -0.90 15.19
N MET A 109 -11.96 0.12 14.81
CA MET A 109 -11.13 0.06 13.60
C MET A 109 -10.10 -1.08 13.64
N LEU A 110 -9.43 -1.26 14.77
CA LEU A 110 -8.49 -2.37 14.94
C LEU A 110 -9.20 -3.73 14.83
N SER A 111 -10.40 -3.86 15.37
CA SER A 111 -11.19 -5.09 15.28
C SER A 111 -11.59 -5.39 13.83
N CYS A 112 -12.07 -4.39 13.10
CA CYS A 112 -12.36 -4.49 11.66
C CYS A 112 -11.11 -4.88 10.87
N TYR A 113 -9.97 -4.24 11.15
CA TYR A 113 -8.68 -4.61 10.54
C TYR A 113 -8.31 -6.07 10.81
N MET A 114 -8.44 -6.56 12.04
CA MET A 114 -8.10 -7.95 12.37
C MET A 114 -9.00 -8.95 11.66
N GLN A 115 -10.29 -8.64 11.51
CA GLN A 115 -11.21 -9.46 10.72
C GLN A 115 -10.79 -9.51 9.25
N LEU A 116 -10.60 -8.35 8.61
CA LEU A 116 -10.17 -8.25 7.21
C LEU A 116 -8.81 -8.91 6.97
N LYS A 117 -7.90 -8.83 7.94
CA LYS A 117 -6.61 -9.53 7.90
C LYS A 117 -6.79 -11.05 7.90
N SER A 118 -7.71 -11.56 8.71
CA SER A 118 -8.03 -12.99 8.75
C SER A 118 -8.63 -13.49 7.43
N GLU A 119 -9.57 -12.72 6.86
CA GLU A 119 -10.13 -13.00 5.52
C GLU A 119 -9.04 -12.95 4.43
N THR A 120 -8.15 -11.95 4.48
CA THR A 120 -7.02 -11.82 3.56
C THR A 120 -6.08 -13.02 3.66
N LYS A 121 -5.81 -13.49 4.88
CA LYS A 121 -5.01 -14.69 5.12
C LYS A 121 -5.64 -15.91 4.48
N GLN A 122 -6.94 -16.14 4.68
CA GLN A 122 -7.65 -17.26 4.06
C GLN A 122 -7.59 -17.19 2.52
N ARG A 123 -7.76 -16.01 1.93
CA ARG A 123 -7.66 -15.80 0.47
C ARG A 123 -6.27 -16.10 -0.09
N LEU A 124 -5.22 -15.69 0.62
CA LEU A 124 -3.85 -16.00 0.20
C LEU A 124 -3.55 -17.50 0.33
N GLN A 125 -4.00 -18.12 1.43
CA GLN A 125 -3.82 -19.56 1.66
C GLN A 125 -4.57 -20.42 0.64
N SER A 126 -5.68 -19.93 0.10
CA SER A 126 -6.47 -20.59 -0.95
C SER A 126 -6.05 -20.25 -2.38
N ALA A 127 -5.03 -19.40 -2.55
CA ALA A 127 -4.53 -19.03 -3.88
C ALA A 127 -4.24 -20.26 -4.76
N LEU A 128 -4.73 -20.21 -6.01
CA LEU A 128 -4.53 -21.25 -7.02
C LEU A 128 -3.13 -21.17 -7.66
N SER A 129 -2.55 -19.97 -7.70
CA SER A 129 -1.20 -19.74 -8.21
C SER A 129 -0.17 -19.66 -7.07
N PRO A 130 1.13 -19.74 -7.38
CA PRO A 130 2.15 -19.14 -6.53
C PRO A 130 1.83 -17.67 -6.26
N ILE A 131 2.22 -17.20 -5.08
CA ILE A 131 2.02 -15.82 -4.62
C ILE A 131 3.29 -15.04 -4.94
N HIS A 132 3.16 -14.09 -5.85
CA HIS A 132 4.24 -13.18 -6.20
C HIS A 132 4.24 -11.98 -5.28
N ILE A 133 5.42 -11.55 -4.84
CA ILE A 133 5.57 -10.46 -3.89
C ILE A 133 6.25 -9.29 -4.58
N THR A 134 5.76 -8.09 -4.34
CA THR A 134 6.52 -6.87 -4.60
C THR A 134 6.61 -6.12 -3.32
N TYR A 135 7.75 -5.53 -3.02
CA TYR A 135 7.86 -4.63 -1.90
C TYR A 135 8.71 -3.43 -2.26
N ASP A 136 8.44 -2.33 -1.56
CA ASP A 136 9.14 -1.06 -1.76
C ASP A 136 9.58 -0.52 -0.41
N LEU A 137 10.74 0.14 -0.41
CA LEU A 137 11.31 0.77 0.76
C LEU A 137 11.44 2.25 0.50
N TRP A 138 10.90 3.04 1.43
CA TRP A 138 11.05 4.48 1.37
C TRP A 138 11.21 5.07 2.76
N THR A 139 11.90 6.20 2.81
CA THR A 139 11.88 7.05 3.98
C THR A 139 10.67 7.99 3.88
N SER A 140 9.76 7.87 4.83
CA SER A 140 8.59 8.73 4.96
C SER A 140 8.98 10.16 5.35
N SER A 141 8.04 11.11 5.19
CA SER A 141 8.27 12.53 5.51
C SER A 141 8.56 12.80 7.00
N ASN A 142 8.09 11.92 7.89
CA ASN A 142 8.42 11.93 9.31
C ASN A 142 9.69 11.12 9.63
N ARG A 143 10.51 10.80 8.61
CA ARG A 143 11.83 10.16 8.70
C ARG A 143 11.81 8.70 9.19
N LEU A 144 10.68 8.02 9.07
CA LEU A 144 10.59 6.59 9.34
C LEU A 144 10.91 5.79 8.07
N GLY A 145 11.76 4.78 8.17
CA GLY A 145 11.94 3.80 7.10
C GLY A 145 10.73 2.88 7.05
N LEU A 146 10.03 2.82 5.92
CA LEU A 146 8.84 1.98 5.74
C LEU A 146 9.09 0.94 4.65
N MET A 147 8.58 -0.27 4.88
CA MET A 147 8.49 -1.36 3.91
C MET A 147 7.02 -1.62 3.61
N GLY A 148 6.60 -1.35 2.37
CA GLY A 148 5.29 -1.74 1.86
C GLY A 148 5.40 -3.07 1.13
N VAL A 149 4.58 -4.07 1.49
CA VAL A 149 4.59 -5.41 0.88
C VAL A 149 3.24 -5.66 0.21
N VAL A 150 3.27 -6.05 -1.06
CA VAL A 150 2.10 -6.33 -1.89
C VAL A 150 2.22 -7.75 -2.44
N ALA A 151 1.16 -8.54 -2.27
CA ALA A 151 1.03 -9.88 -2.81
C ALA A 151 0.15 -9.89 -4.07
N TYR A 152 0.56 -10.66 -5.07
CA TYR A 152 -0.15 -10.88 -6.34
C TYR A 152 -0.39 -12.37 -6.51
N PHE A 153 -1.62 -12.76 -6.80
CA PHE A 153 -2.01 -14.16 -6.90
C PHE A 153 -3.32 -14.32 -7.67
N VAL A 154 -3.58 -15.52 -8.15
CA VAL A 154 -4.88 -15.93 -8.68
C VAL A 154 -5.69 -16.55 -7.54
N ASP A 155 -6.87 -16.00 -7.25
CA ASP A 155 -7.77 -16.51 -6.21
C ASP A 155 -8.55 -17.75 -6.69
N GLU A 156 -9.38 -18.33 -5.81
CA GLU A 156 -10.21 -19.51 -6.10
C GLU A 156 -11.22 -19.27 -7.24
N ASP A 157 -11.56 -18.01 -7.51
CA ASP A 157 -12.45 -17.62 -8.61
C ASP A 157 -11.71 -17.50 -9.95
N GLY A 158 -10.40 -17.78 -10.00
CA GLY A 158 -9.57 -17.62 -11.20
C GLY A 158 -9.25 -16.15 -11.53
N VAL A 159 -9.44 -15.22 -10.58
CA VAL A 159 -9.23 -13.79 -10.79
C VAL A 159 -7.84 -13.39 -10.30
N LEU A 160 -7.11 -12.62 -11.12
CA LEU A 160 -5.85 -12.01 -10.69
C LEU A 160 -6.12 -10.91 -9.64
N ARG A 161 -5.61 -11.11 -8.43
CA ARG A 161 -5.69 -10.16 -7.31
C ARG A 161 -4.32 -9.59 -6.98
N ASN A 162 -4.34 -8.38 -6.42
CA ASN A 162 -3.21 -7.76 -5.74
C ASN A 162 -3.68 -7.20 -4.40
N LEU A 163 -2.95 -7.43 -3.32
CA LEU A 163 -3.30 -6.96 -1.98
C LEU A 163 -2.06 -6.43 -1.26
N THR A 164 -2.16 -5.24 -0.67
CA THR A 164 -1.14 -4.77 0.28
C THR A 164 -1.30 -5.56 1.57
N ILE A 165 -0.35 -6.44 1.84
CA ILE A 165 -0.42 -7.36 2.99
C ILE A 165 0.32 -6.80 4.21
N ALA A 166 1.25 -5.88 4.00
CA ALA A 166 1.94 -5.21 5.10
C ALA A 166 2.40 -3.80 4.75
N LEU A 167 2.41 -2.96 5.77
CA LEU A 167 3.18 -1.73 5.85
C LEU A 167 3.91 -1.80 7.19
N ARG A 168 5.23 -1.97 7.17
CA ARG A 168 6.06 -2.16 8.36
C ARG A 168 7.08 -1.05 8.46
N GLU A 169 7.33 -0.59 9.67
CA GLU A 169 8.48 0.24 9.96
C GLU A 169 9.73 -0.63 10.01
N ILE A 170 10.81 -0.15 9.40
CA ILE A 170 12.14 -0.76 9.47
C ILE A 170 12.90 0.00 10.55
N GLU A 171 13.14 -0.68 11.67
CA GLU A 171 14.02 -0.18 12.72
C GLU A 171 15.45 -0.68 12.48
N GLY A 172 16.43 0.19 12.69
CA GLY A 172 17.85 -0.16 12.58
C GLY A 172 18.42 -0.08 11.17
N SER A 173 19.47 -0.88 10.89
CA SER A 173 20.14 -0.87 9.58
C SER A 173 19.24 -1.47 8.50
N HIS A 174 19.27 -0.88 7.30
CA HIS A 174 18.59 -1.41 6.12
C HIS A 174 19.43 -2.53 5.46
N SER A 175 19.95 -3.46 6.29
CA SER A 175 20.72 -4.62 5.81
C SER A 175 19.78 -5.67 5.22
N GLY A 176 20.33 -6.53 4.36
CA GLY A 176 19.57 -7.64 3.76
C GLY A 176 18.89 -8.52 4.81
N GLU A 177 19.60 -8.84 5.88
CA GLU A 177 19.15 -9.71 6.96
C GLU A 177 17.98 -9.10 7.75
N ASN A 178 18.06 -7.80 8.07
CA ASN A 178 16.99 -7.12 8.80
C ASN A 178 15.71 -7.04 7.95
N MET A 179 15.85 -6.70 6.67
CA MET A 179 14.74 -6.69 5.72
C MET A 179 14.14 -8.10 5.55
N ALA A 180 14.97 -9.13 5.47
CA ALA A 180 14.53 -10.52 5.34
C ALA A 180 13.76 -10.99 6.58
N LYS A 181 14.17 -10.55 7.78
CA LYS A 181 13.43 -10.82 9.01
C LYS A 181 12.02 -10.21 8.99
N ILE A 182 11.91 -8.93 8.62
CA ILE A 182 10.61 -8.24 8.55
C ILE A 182 9.70 -8.94 7.52
N LEU A 183 10.25 -9.26 6.35
CA LEU A 183 9.51 -9.94 5.31
C LEU A 183 9.10 -11.35 5.74
N TRP A 184 9.99 -12.10 6.38
CA TRP A 184 9.67 -13.41 6.94
C TRP A 184 8.50 -13.35 7.91
N ASP A 185 8.51 -12.39 8.83
CA ASP A 185 7.45 -12.23 9.83
C ASP A 185 6.11 -11.98 9.13
N VAL A 186 6.08 -11.12 8.10
CA VAL A 186 4.89 -10.90 7.26
C VAL A 186 4.44 -12.19 6.58
N LEU A 187 5.33 -12.90 5.88
CA LEU A 187 4.99 -14.13 5.16
C LEU A 187 4.52 -15.24 6.12
N SER A 188 5.06 -15.28 7.33
CA SER A 188 4.69 -16.21 8.40
C SER A 188 3.34 -15.86 9.03
N GLU A 189 3.04 -14.58 9.25
CA GLU A 189 1.74 -14.11 9.76
C GLU A 189 0.60 -14.61 8.86
N TYR A 190 0.80 -14.54 7.54
CA TYR A 190 -0.15 -15.04 6.53
C TYR A 190 -0.01 -16.55 6.24
N GLN A 191 1.05 -17.21 6.72
CA GLN A 191 1.37 -18.63 6.51
C GLN A 191 1.40 -19.00 5.02
N ILE A 192 2.20 -18.26 4.25
CA ILE A 192 2.32 -18.40 2.79
C ILE A 192 3.73 -18.77 2.32
N LEU A 193 4.63 -19.14 3.24
CA LEU A 193 6.03 -19.47 2.94
C LEU A 193 6.18 -20.57 1.89
N THR A 194 5.27 -21.54 1.84
CA THR A 194 5.29 -22.66 0.89
C THR A 194 4.65 -22.34 -0.46
N LYS A 195 4.08 -21.15 -0.62
CA LYS A 195 3.37 -20.72 -1.84
C LYS A 195 4.11 -19.62 -2.60
N LEU A 196 5.34 -19.31 -2.25
CA LEU A 196 6.07 -18.18 -2.82
C LEU A 196 6.40 -18.41 -4.30
N GLY A 197 6.17 -17.38 -5.11
CA GLY A 197 6.66 -17.30 -6.48
C GLY A 197 7.74 -16.24 -6.62
N TYR A 198 7.67 -15.43 -7.68
CA TYR A 198 8.58 -14.32 -7.94
C TYR A 198 8.49 -13.13 -6.98
N PHE A 199 9.62 -12.48 -6.76
CA PHE A 199 9.77 -11.22 -6.06
C PHE A 199 10.14 -10.11 -7.05
N THR A 200 9.37 -9.02 -7.12
CA THR A 200 9.69 -7.87 -7.98
C THR A 200 10.25 -6.70 -7.20
N MET A 201 11.49 -6.41 -7.59
CA MET A 201 12.55 -5.60 -7.04
C MET A 201 12.89 -4.21 -7.55
N ASP A 202 13.13 -3.14 -6.78
CA ASP A 202 14.06 -2.13 -7.33
C ASP A 202 15.48 -2.71 -7.51
N ASN A 203 16.36 -2.00 -8.22
CA ASN A 203 17.68 -2.53 -8.59
C ASN A 203 18.75 -2.31 -7.50
N ALA A 204 18.35 -2.23 -6.23
CA ALA A 204 19.28 -2.07 -5.12
C ALA A 204 19.98 -3.40 -4.76
N SER A 205 21.25 -3.32 -4.37
CA SER A 205 22.08 -4.50 -4.04
C SER A 205 21.67 -5.16 -2.72
N ASN A 206 21.14 -4.38 -1.78
CA ASN A 206 20.63 -4.88 -0.50
C ASN A 206 19.44 -5.84 -0.68
N ASN A 207 18.68 -5.72 -1.78
CA ASN A 207 17.62 -6.65 -2.14
C ASN A 207 18.15 -8.05 -2.47
N ASP A 208 19.35 -8.14 -3.06
CA ASP A 208 19.98 -9.41 -3.41
C ASP A 208 20.41 -10.12 -2.12
N ALA A 209 21.02 -9.39 -1.19
CA ALA A 209 21.35 -9.89 0.14
C ALA A 209 20.11 -10.29 0.94
N MET A 210 19.00 -9.54 0.81
CA MET A 210 17.73 -9.86 1.46
C MET A 210 17.19 -11.20 0.98
N LEU A 211 17.04 -11.39 -0.33
CA LEU A 211 16.46 -12.63 -0.87
C LEU A 211 17.32 -13.84 -0.57
N LEU A 212 18.65 -13.69 -0.53
CA LEU A 212 19.56 -14.75 -0.09
C LEU A 212 19.34 -15.11 1.39
N ALA A 213 19.20 -14.11 2.27
CA ALA A 213 18.89 -14.35 3.67
C ALA A 213 17.51 -15.02 3.86
N LEU A 214 16.53 -14.66 3.04
CA LEU A 214 15.21 -15.30 3.02
C LEU A 214 15.31 -16.77 2.55
N GLU A 215 16.04 -17.05 1.48
CA GLU A 215 16.30 -18.39 0.96
C GLU A 215 16.94 -19.29 2.01
N CYS A 216 18.01 -18.84 2.68
CA CYS A 216 18.64 -19.61 3.76
C CYS A 216 17.62 -20.01 4.84
N ARG A 217 16.74 -19.08 5.23
CA ARG A 217 15.72 -19.32 6.26
C ARG A 217 14.60 -20.23 5.79
N LEU A 218 14.22 -20.16 4.51
CA LEU A 218 13.27 -21.10 3.90
C LEU A 218 13.86 -22.52 3.86
N GLN A 219 15.15 -22.65 3.54
CA GLN A 219 15.86 -23.92 3.52
C GLN A 219 15.93 -24.57 4.92
N GLU A 220 16.10 -23.77 5.98
CA GLU A 220 16.04 -24.24 7.37
C GLU A 220 14.67 -24.86 7.73
N GLU A 221 13.58 -24.34 7.16
CA GLU A 221 12.22 -24.91 7.28
C GLU A 221 11.93 -26.02 6.26
N GLY A 222 12.92 -26.44 5.46
CA GLY A 222 12.77 -27.48 4.45
C GLY A 222 12.01 -27.03 3.19
N ILE A 223 11.92 -25.73 2.93
CA ILE A 223 11.26 -25.16 1.76
C ILE A 223 12.32 -24.84 0.70
N GLU A 224 12.26 -25.52 -0.43
CA GLU A 224 13.14 -25.26 -1.57
C GLU A 224 12.65 -24.02 -2.34
N TRP A 225 13.44 -22.95 -2.36
CA TRP A 225 13.13 -21.73 -3.07
C TRP A 225 14.41 -21.00 -3.47
N ASP A 226 14.60 -20.79 -4.78
CA ASP A 226 15.82 -20.20 -5.35
C ASP A 226 15.70 -18.67 -5.49
N SER A 227 16.49 -17.93 -4.73
CA SER A 227 16.48 -16.46 -4.76
C SER A 227 16.94 -15.87 -6.09
N THR A 228 17.78 -16.56 -6.84
CA THR A 228 18.31 -16.07 -8.13
C THR A 228 17.25 -16.19 -9.22
N ASN A 229 16.60 -17.36 -9.31
CA ASN A 229 15.60 -17.62 -10.35
C ASN A 229 14.25 -16.95 -10.09
N HIS A 230 13.90 -16.68 -8.82
CA HIS A 230 12.63 -16.03 -8.47
C HIS A 230 12.73 -14.51 -8.34
N ARG A 231 13.85 -13.90 -8.73
CA ARG A 231 14.04 -12.46 -8.59
C ARG A 231 13.81 -11.73 -9.91
N LEU A 232 12.84 -10.81 -9.89
CA LEU A 232 12.56 -9.88 -10.98
C LEU A 232 13.02 -8.47 -10.64
N ARG A 233 13.51 -7.73 -11.64
CA ARG A 233 13.89 -6.32 -11.52
C ARG A 233 12.70 -5.46 -11.97
N CYS A 234 12.49 -4.34 -11.30
CA CYS A 234 11.40 -3.41 -11.56
C CYS A 234 11.68 -2.71 -12.88
N ASN A 235 10.83 -2.96 -13.88
CA ASN A 235 10.96 -2.34 -15.21
C ASN A 235 11.01 -0.81 -15.14
N GLY A 236 10.19 -0.20 -14.26
CA GLY A 236 10.21 1.25 -14.07
C GLY A 236 11.57 1.76 -13.60
N HIS A 237 12.19 1.06 -12.64
CA HIS A 237 13.51 1.41 -12.14
C HIS A 237 14.61 1.17 -13.21
N ILE A 238 14.52 0.09 -14.00
CA ILE A 238 15.45 -0.16 -15.11
C ILE A 238 15.35 0.95 -16.17
N ILE A 239 14.14 1.38 -16.53
CA ILE A 239 13.93 2.50 -17.45
C ILE A 239 14.51 3.79 -16.86
N GLN A 240 14.27 4.07 -15.58
CA GLN A 240 14.86 5.22 -14.89
C GLN A 240 16.39 5.20 -14.96
N LEU A 241 17.03 4.06 -14.71
CA LEU A 241 18.48 3.91 -14.82
C LEU A 241 18.99 4.12 -16.25
N ALA A 242 18.29 3.58 -17.25
CA ALA A 242 18.65 3.76 -18.65
C ALA A 242 18.54 5.23 -19.09
N VAL A 243 17.46 5.91 -18.69
CA VAL A 243 17.27 7.35 -18.93
C VAL A 243 18.32 8.16 -18.20
N GLY A 244 18.63 7.84 -16.95
CA GLY A 244 19.69 8.49 -16.17
C GLY A 244 21.05 8.36 -16.85
N ALA A 245 21.44 7.14 -17.26
CA ALA A 245 22.67 6.90 -18.00
C ALA A 245 22.71 7.62 -19.35
N PHE A 246 21.59 7.71 -20.06
CA PHE A 246 21.50 8.44 -21.33
C PHE A 246 21.66 9.96 -21.13
N LEU A 247 20.96 10.53 -20.13
CA LEU A 247 20.96 11.96 -19.88
C LEU A 247 22.24 12.46 -19.22
N PHE A 248 22.85 11.66 -18.36
CA PHE A 248 23.96 12.07 -17.49
C PHE A 248 25.26 11.30 -17.74
N GLY A 249 25.27 10.24 -18.56
CA GLY A 249 26.47 9.44 -18.82
C GLY A 249 26.89 8.62 -17.59
N ARG A 250 28.19 8.64 -17.26
CA ARG A 250 28.67 8.10 -15.97
C ARG A 250 28.22 9.07 -14.88
N HIS A 251 27.22 8.67 -14.09
CA HIS A 251 26.80 9.41 -12.90
C HIS A 251 28.05 9.80 -12.09
N PRO A 252 28.38 11.09 -11.95
CA PRO A 252 29.15 11.50 -10.80
C PRO A 252 28.33 11.08 -9.58
N ASN A 253 28.98 10.60 -8.52
CA ASN A 253 28.34 10.35 -7.23
C ASN A 253 27.92 11.70 -6.65
N LEU A 254 26.84 12.26 -7.19
CA LEU A 254 26.30 13.54 -6.80
C LEU A 254 25.54 13.29 -5.52
N SER A 255 25.93 14.02 -4.48
CA SER A 255 25.27 13.98 -3.18
C SER A 255 23.78 14.26 -3.33
N ASP A 256 22.93 13.37 -2.83
CA ASP A 256 21.47 13.57 -2.70
C ASP A 256 21.11 14.55 -1.56
N SER A 257 22.10 15.26 -1.01
CA SER A 257 21.92 16.25 0.04
C SER A 257 21.08 17.44 -0.40
N ASP A 258 20.10 17.81 0.44
CA ASP A 258 19.32 19.04 0.32
C ASP A 258 20.20 20.30 0.37
N ASP A 259 21.43 20.22 0.85
CA ASP A 259 22.44 21.28 0.78
C ASP A 259 23.52 20.93 -0.25
N LEU A 260 23.45 21.59 -1.41
CA LEU A 260 24.46 21.49 -2.46
C LEU A 260 25.69 22.30 -2.05
N THR A 261 26.81 21.62 -1.96
CA THR A 261 28.10 22.29 -1.83
C THR A 261 28.49 22.95 -3.16
N ARG A 262 29.48 23.86 -3.12
CA ARG A 262 30.05 24.44 -4.34
C ARG A 262 30.66 23.36 -5.24
N GLU A 263 31.17 22.29 -4.65
CA GLU A 263 31.73 21.13 -5.34
C GLU A 263 30.63 20.35 -6.07
N ASP A 264 29.49 20.09 -5.43
CA ASP A 264 28.35 19.43 -6.08
C ASP A 264 27.87 20.22 -7.30
N ILE A 265 27.71 21.54 -7.15
CA ILE A 265 27.30 22.43 -8.26
C ILE A 265 28.32 22.39 -9.41
N ALA A 266 29.62 22.34 -9.11
CA ALA A 266 30.67 22.26 -10.11
C ALA A 266 30.62 20.93 -10.88
N GLN A 267 30.39 19.81 -10.18
CA GLN A 267 30.23 18.50 -10.80
C GLN A 267 28.99 18.43 -11.68
N TRP A 268 27.84 18.94 -11.23
CA TRP A 268 26.62 19.02 -12.03
C TRP A 268 26.82 19.85 -13.31
N ARG A 269 27.61 20.94 -13.27
CA ARG A 269 27.89 21.75 -14.48
C ARG A 269 28.71 21.01 -15.53
N GLN A 270 29.45 19.97 -15.15
CA GLN A 270 30.20 19.13 -16.09
C GLN A 270 29.28 18.20 -16.89
N LEU A 271 28.03 17.99 -16.46
CA LEU A 271 27.00 17.21 -17.17
C LEU A 271 26.29 17.99 -18.29
N GLY A 272 26.97 19.00 -18.85
CA GLY A 272 26.49 19.74 -20.02
C GLY A 272 25.21 20.58 -19.76
N PRO A 273 24.40 20.82 -20.81
CA PRO A 273 23.18 21.64 -20.70
C PRO A 273 22.16 21.11 -19.71
N LEU A 274 22.03 19.78 -19.58
CA LEU A 274 21.10 19.13 -18.65
C LEU A 274 21.49 19.37 -17.20
N GLY A 275 22.77 19.21 -16.86
CA GLY A 275 23.25 19.52 -15.52
C GLY A 275 23.11 21.00 -15.14
N LYS A 276 23.27 21.91 -16.11
CA LYS A 276 22.97 23.34 -15.91
C LYS A 276 21.48 23.58 -15.66
N LEU A 277 20.59 22.94 -16.41
CA LEU A 277 19.14 23.06 -16.23
C LEU A 277 18.70 22.51 -14.88
N HIS A 278 19.21 21.34 -14.48
CA HIS A 278 18.97 20.75 -13.17
C HIS A 278 19.37 21.72 -12.04
N ASN A 279 20.58 22.28 -12.09
CA ASN A 279 21.05 23.27 -11.13
C ASN A 279 20.13 24.50 -11.03
N ILE A 280 19.60 24.98 -12.15
CA ILE A 280 18.65 26.11 -12.16
C ILE A 280 17.35 25.69 -11.48
N VAL A 281 16.78 24.53 -11.84
CA VAL A 281 15.54 24.03 -11.25
C VAL A 281 15.68 23.87 -9.74
N VAL A 282 16.75 23.22 -9.28
CA VAL A 282 17.05 23.04 -7.86
C VAL A 282 17.21 24.38 -7.15
N TRP A 283 17.96 25.32 -7.73
CA TRP A 283 18.13 26.66 -7.14
C TRP A 283 16.82 27.44 -6.99
N VAL A 284 15.91 27.33 -7.98
CA VAL A 284 14.58 27.93 -7.95
C VAL A 284 13.68 27.27 -6.90
N GLN A 285 13.69 25.94 -6.81
CA GLN A 285 12.82 25.17 -5.91
C GLN A 285 13.19 25.31 -4.43
N ARG A 286 14.47 25.59 -4.12
CA ARG A 286 14.97 25.72 -2.73
C ARG A 286 14.50 26.95 -1.95
N SER A 287 13.84 27.91 -2.59
CA SER A 287 13.33 29.10 -1.90
C SER A 287 11.92 29.41 -2.36
N PRO A 288 10.94 29.53 -1.43
CA PRO A 288 9.60 29.98 -1.77
C PRO A 288 9.59 31.31 -2.52
N GLN A 289 10.48 32.24 -2.15
CA GLN A 289 10.64 33.53 -2.81
C GLN A 289 11.16 33.39 -4.25
N ARG A 290 12.15 32.52 -4.50
CA ARG A 290 12.66 32.26 -5.86
C ARG A 290 11.64 31.56 -6.73
N MET A 291 10.89 30.60 -6.17
CA MET A 291 9.79 29.94 -6.86
C MET A 291 8.68 30.94 -7.24
N GLN A 292 8.32 31.86 -6.34
CA GLN A 292 7.35 32.92 -6.62
C GLN A 292 7.84 33.89 -7.70
N ALA A 293 9.11 34.33 -7.63
CA ALA A 293 9.72 35.17 -8.66
C ALA A 293 9.71 34.47 -10.02
N PHE A 294 10.14 33.21 -10.09
CA PHE A 294 10.12 32.42 -11.31
C PHE A 294 8.70 32.25 -11.88
N LYS A 295 7.69 32.01 -11.02
CA LYS A 295 6.28 31.94 -11.45
C LYS A 295 5.77 33.26 -12.03
N LYS A 296 6.17 34.39 -11.43
CA LYS A 296 5.82 35.73 -11.91
C LYS A 296 6.45 36.00 -13.28
N ASP A 297 7.74 35.71 -13.42
CA ASP A 297 8.50 35.96 -14.66
C ASP A 297 8.09 35.01 -15.80
N SER A 298 7.65 33.79 -15.47
CA SER A 298 7.13 32.81 -16.45
C SER A 298 5.66 33.04 -16.85
N GLY A 299 5.02 34.10 -16.34
CA GLY A 299 3.63 34.45 -16.68
C GLY A 299 2.60 33.44 -16.20
N GLY A 300 2.87 32.72 -15.10
CA GLY A 300 1.92 31.81 -14.47
C GLY A 300 1.57 30.56 -15.28
N LYS A 301 2.29 30.24 -16.36
CA LYS A 301 2.03 29.02 -17.15
C LYS A 301 2.45 27.78 -16.36
N HIS A 302 1.47 27.06 -15.82
CA HIS A 302 1.68 25.76 -15.23
C HIS A 302 2.09 24.76 -16.32
N ARG A 303 3.18 24.01 -16.13
CA ARG A 303 3.31 22.70 -16.80
C ARG A 303 2.23 21.80 -16.22
N CYS A 304 1.48 21.11 -17.08
CA CYS A 304 0.57 20.04 -16.67
C CYS A 304 1.29 19.12 -15.68
N GLN A 305 0.69 18.97 -14.49
CA GLN A 305 1.03 17.93 -13.54
C GLN A 305 0.60 16.57 -14.10
#